data_AF-A0A2T6J2D8-F1
#
_entry.id   AF-A0A2T6J2D8-F1
#
_cell.length_a   1.000
_cell.length_b   1.000
_cell.length_c   1.000
_cell.angle_alpha   90.00
_cell.angle_beta   90.00
_cell.angle_gamma   90.00
#
_symmetry.space_group_name_H-M   'P 1'
#
loop_
_entity.id
_entity.type
_entity.pdbx_description
1 polymer ?
#
loop_
_entity_poly.entity_id
_entity_poly.type
_entity_poly.pdbx_seq_one_letter_code
_entity_poly.pdbx_strand_id
1 'polypeptide(L)'
;FDDDSLSLLRKRAYDLAGTSGVKVFLNGTRIDINSFSQYVDLYLGGRKSEKPSKEKEEFDESDDDWDEGPKRKKAAKKNGKKGELEDEEDVANGVEKKVIKIHDKQWRWEVVISSTDGGQFQQVSFVNSICTTKGGTHVSHVIEPLLAAIVKKANTKNKGGMEIKAAHVKQHLWIFVSCLIVNPAFDSQTKETLTTKPAKFGSKCTLADKTIGQVVKSSIVENVVLWAQTKQQVELRKQMKVGKTKGRERLAGIPKLEDANDAGGRHSQDCTLILTEGDSAKTSCLAGLSVVGRDRYGVFPLRGKLLNVRDASFKQLTENKEIQNILKIVGLQVNDRTEDTRGLRYGSVMIMTDQDHDGSHIKGLLINMMHHYWPQLLKCRGFLKAFSTPIVKVSKNNVEKAFYTIPEYEQWKRSCNTTGWKIKYYKGLGTSTDREFKEYFNDLDKHQIDFVWSGQHDGELIDMAFNKKRAEDRKRWLQSYQEGTFVDHNASSLSYSDFVNKELILFSRYDTERSIPQL
;
A
#
# COMPACT_ATOMS: atom_id res chain seq x y z
N PHE A 1 -32.66 34.83 -25.63
CA PHE A 1 -31.66 34.15 -24.78
C PHE A 1 -31.31 32.86 -25.46
N ASP A 2 -30.02 32.53 -25.57
CA ASP A 2 -29.61 31.17 -25.93
C ASP A 2 -29.96 30.17 -24.80
N ASP A 3 -29.91 28.89 -25.10
CA ASP A 3 -30.30 27.83 -24.17
C ASP A 3 -29.43 27.81 -22.90
N ASP A 4 -28.15 28.19 -23.01
CA ASP A 4 -27.23 28.30 -21.89
C ASP A 4 -27.60 29.44 -20.93
N SER A 5 -27.92 30.63 -21.47
CA SER A 5 -28.38 31.76 -20.66
C SER A 5 -29.72 31.46 -20.01
N LEU A 6 -30.64 30.81 -20.73
CA LEU A 6 -31.93 30.37 -20.16
C LEU A 6 -31.71 29.38 -19.02
N SER A 7 -30.78 28.43 -19.17
CA SER A 7 -30.46 27.45 -18.14
C SER A 7 -29.88 28.09 -16.88
N LEU A 8 -29.00 29.08 -17.03
CA LEU A 8 -28.48 29.86 -15.90
C LEU A 8 -29.59 30.65 -15.18
N LEU A 9 -30.47 31.30 -15.93
CA LEU A 9 -31.61 32.05 -15.36
C LEU A 9 -32.59 31.12 -14.62
N ARG A 10 -32.90 29.96 -15.22
CA ARG A 10 -33.72 28.90 -14.59
C ARG A 10 -33.07 28.44 -13.30
N LYS A 11 -31.77 28.12 -13.30
CA LYS A 11 -31.03 27.73 -12.09
C LYS A 11 -31.16 28.79 -11.00
N ARG A 12 -31.04 30.08 -11.33
CA ARG A 12 -31.19 31.16 -10.32
C ARG A 12 -32.59 31.23 -9.70
N ALA A 13 -33.64 30.93 -10.44
CA ALA A 13 -34.98 30.82 -9.86
C ALA A 13 -35.08 29.69 -8.83
N TYR A 14 -34.42 28.55 -9.10
CA TYR A 14 -34.33 27.41 -8.18
C TYR A 14 -33.47 27.72 -6.95
N ASP A 15 -32.35 28.43 -7.13
CA ASP A 15 -31.51 28.91 -6.03
C ASP A 15 -32.34 29.76 -5.05
N LEU A 16 -33.11 30.72 -5.57
CA LEU A 16 -33.98 31.57 -4.76
C LEU A 16 -35.05 30.76 -4.03
N ALA A 17 -35.68 29.77 -4.69
CA ALA A 17 -36.66 28.90 -4.05
C ALA A 17 -36.04 28.13 -2.86
N GLY A 18 -34.77 27.71 -2.98
CA GLY A 18 -34.05 27.00 -1.93
C GLY A 18 -33.56 27.87 -0.77
N THR A 19 -33.26 29.16 -1.00
CA THR A 19 -32.54 30.00 -0.01
C THR A 19 -33.37 31.13 0.61
N SER A 20 -34.41 31.61 -0.08
CA SER A 20 -35.14 32.83 0.31
C SER A 20 -36.26 32.58 1.33
N GLY A 21 -36.75 31.35 1.43
CA GLY A 21 -37.91 31.00 2.26
C GLY A 21 -39.25 31.47 1.68
N VAL A 22 -39.30 31.98 0.45
CA VAL A 22 -40.55 32.37 -0.24
C VAL A 22 -40.96 31.37 -1.32
N LYS A 23 -42.24 31.38 -1.69
CA LYS A 23 -42.76 30.59 -2.82
C LYS A 23 -42.36 31.26 -4.13
N VAL A 24 -41.61 30.55 -4.97
CA VAL A 24 -41.15 31.05 -6.27
C VAL A 24 -41.95 30.40 -7.41
N PHE A 25 -42.36 31.23 -8.37
CA PHE A 25 -43.05 30.79 -9.59
C PHE A 25 -42.17 31.14 -10.79
N LEU A 26 -41.99 30.18 -11.69
CA LEU A 26 -41.28 30.36 -12.95
C LEU A 26 -42.26 30.07 -14.08
N ASN A 27 -42.57 31.07 -14.90
CA ASN A 27 -43.55 31.00 -15.98
C ASN A 27 -44.94 30.48 -15.54
N GLY A 28 -45.40 30.91 -14.36
CA GLY A 28 -46.69 30.51 -13.80
C GLY A 28 -46.68 29.16 -13.07
N THR A 29 -45.62 28.36 -13.21
CA THR A 29 -45.46 27.08 -12.50
C THR A 29 -44.70 27.29 -11.19
N ARG A 30 -45.23 26.76 -10.08
CA ARG A 30 -44.56 26.80 -8.77
C ARG A 30 -43.36 25.85 -8.78
N ILE A 31 -42.20 26.32 -8.31
CA ILE A 31 -41.04 25.48 -8.04
C ILE A 31 -41.27 24.73 -6.72
N ASP A 32 -41.28 23.39 -6.75
CA ASP A 32 -41.54 22.55 -5.59
C ASP A 32 -40.30 22.31 -4.74
N ILE A 33 -39.77 23.40 -4.16
CA ILE A 33 -38.65 23.38 -3.22
C ILE A 33 -39.06 24.23 -2.03
N ASN A 34 -39.12 23.61 -0.85
CA ASN A 34 -39.59 24.26 0.37
C ASN A 34 -38.49 24.40 1.43
N SER A 35 -37.28 23.89 1.17
CA SER A 35 -36.15 24.01 2.08
C SER A 35 -34.81 23.96 1.34
N PHE A 36 -33.77 24.52 1.98
CA PHE A 36 -32.41 24.44 1.46
C PHE A 36 -31.92 22.98 1.37
N SER A 37 -32.30 22.14 2.34
CA SER A 37 -32.05 20.70 2.29
C SER A 37 -32.61 20.03 1.01
N GLN A 38 -33.85 20.35 0.59
CA GLN A 38 -34.44 19.83 -0.65
C GLN A 38 -33.74 20.38 -1.90
N TYR A 39 -33.32 21.65 -1.87
CA TYR A 39 -32.53 22.23 -2.95
C TYR A 39 -31.21 21.49 -3.14
N VAL A 40 -30.54 21.09 -2.06
CA VAL A 40 -29.29 20.31 -2.13
C VAL A 40 -29.52 18.92 -2.74
N ASP A 41 -30.69 18.32 -2.56
CA ASP A 41 -31.00 17.01 -3.18
C ASP A 41 -30.96 17.05 -4.71
N LEU A 42 -31.19 18.22 -5.32
CA LEU A 42 -31.06 18.39 -6.77
C LEU A 42 -29.61 18.24 -7.26
N TYR A 43 -28.61 18.55 -6.41
CA TYR A 43 -27.20 18.34 -6.73
C TYR A 43 -26.75 16.91 -6.46
N LEU A 44 -27.32 16.32 -5.41
CA LEU A 44 -26.93 15.01 -4.90
C LEU A 44 -27.69 13.84 -5.57
N GLY A 45 -28.61 14.12 -6.49
CA GLY A 45 -29.39 13.12 -7.22
C GLY A 45 -30.53 12.48 -6.41
N GLY A 46 -31.09 13.18 -5.42
CA GLY A 46 -32.10 12.66 -4.51
C GLY A 46 -33.47 12.40 -5.16
N ARG A 47 -33.96 11.15 -5.06
CA ARG A 47 -35.32 10.68 -5.42
C ARG A 47 -36.40 11.63 -4.86
N LYS A 48 -37.41 11.95 -5.68
CA LYS A 48 -38.68 12.55 -5.22
C LYS A 48 -39.25 11.67 -4.09
N SER A 49 -39.56 12.27 -2.94
CA SER A 49 -40.34 11.59 -1.92
C SER A 49 -41.76 11.40 -2.45
N GLU A 50 -42.14 10.19 -2.84
CA GLU A 50 -43.54 9.87 -3.18
C GLU A 50 -44.41 10.02 -1.93
N LYS A 51 -45.38 10.93 -1.99
CA LYS A 51 -46.58 10.85 -1.15
C LYS A 51 -47.65 10.12 -1.97
N PRO A 52 -48.47 9.24 -1.35
CA PRO A 52 -49.48 8.48 -2.07
C PRO A 52 -50.64 9.41 -2.45
N SER A 53 -50.79 9.72 -3.74
CA SER A 53 -52.01 10.31 -4.27
C SER A 53 -53.03 9.19 -4.53
N LYS A 54 -54.12 9.22 -3.77
CA LYS A 54 -55.35 8.47 -4.11
C LYS A 54 -55.97 9.13 -5.34
N GLU A 55 -55.92 8.45 -6.48
CA GLU A 55 -56.77 8.79 -7.62
C GLU A 55 -58.08 8.01 -7.51
N LYS A 56 -59.19 8.75 -7.61
CA LYS A 56 -60.54 8.23 -7.78
C LYS A 56 -60.70 7.91 -9.27
N GLU A 57 -61.09 6.68 -9.59
CA GLU A 57 -61.59 6.31 -10.90
C GLU A 57 -62.99 6.90 -11.07
N GLU A 58 -63.17 7.78 -12.06
CA GLU A 58 -64.47 8.10 -12.63
C GLU A 58 -64.65 7.24 -13.89
N PHE A 59 -65.74 6.48 -13.86
CA PHE A 59 -66.25 5.59 -14.91
C PHE A 59 -67.04 6.47 -15.89
N ASP A 60 -66.80 6.33 -17.19
CA ASP A 60 -67.76 6.78 -18.22
C ASP A 60 -67.91 5.67 -19.27
N GLU A 61 -69.15 5.19 -19.39
CA GLU A 61 -69.62 4.15 -20.31
C GLU A 61 -70.04 4.79 -21.64
N SER A 62 -69.67 4.17 -22.75
CA SER A 62 -70.58 3.96 -23.89
C SER A 62 -69.92 3.08 -24.97
N ASP A 63 -70.34 1.81 -24.97
CA ASP A 63 -70.93 1.03 -26.07
C ASP A 63 -70.38 1.27 -27.49
N ASP A 64 -69.68 0.26 -28.04
CA ASP A 64 -70.17 -0.81 -28.96
C ASP A 64 -70.26 -0.28 -30.41
N ASP A 65 -69.56 -0.84 -31.40
CA ASP A 65 -69.95 -2.07 -32.10
C ASP A 65 -68.87 -2.48 -33.15
N TRP A 66 -68.51 -3.78 -33.18
CA TRP A 66 -68.03 -4.73 -34.25
C TRP A 66 -67.08 -4.26 -35.40
N ASP A 67 -66.16 -5.06 -35.98
CA ASP A 67 -66.06 -6.52 -36.13
C ASP A 67 -64.67 -6.98 -36.64
N GLU A 68 -64.42 -8.29 -36.50
CA GLU A 68 -63.52 -9.24 -37.19
C GLU A 68 -61.97 -9.13 -37.14
N GLY A 69 -61.33 -10.19 -36.61
CA GLY A 69 -59.90 -10.51 -36.77
C GLY A 69 -59.57 -11.27 -38.07
N PRO A 70 -58.53 -12.15 -38.15
CA PRO A 70 -57.47 -12.40 -37.19
C PRO A 70 -56.03 -12.49 -37.79
N LYS A 71 -55.05 -12.23 -36.91
CA LYS A 71 -53.72 -12.87 -36.73
C LYS A 71 -52.96 -13.40 -37.97
N ARG A 72 -51.72 -12.91 -38.15
CA ARG A 72 -50.59 -13.78 -38.54
C ARG A 72 -49.23 -13.30 -38.00
N LYS A 73 -48.58 -14.19 -37.23
CA LYS A 73 -47.16 -14.17 -36.87
C LYS A 73 -46.28 -14.44 -38.10
N LYS A 74 -45.13 -13.77 -38.20
CA LYS A 74 -43.81 -14.23 -38.74
C LYS A 74 -42.83 -13.06 -38.59
N ALA A 75 -41.84 -13.13 -37.71
CA ALA A 75 -40.53 -13.77 -37.90
C ALA A 75 -39.66 -13.12 -39.00
N ALA A 76 -38.52 -12.59 -38.53
CA ALA A 76 -37.19 -12.61 -39.15
C ALA A 76 -36.62 -11.32 -39.80
N LYS A 77 -35.34 -11.13 -39.45
CA LYS A 77 -34.21 -10.54 -40.20
C LYS A 77 -33.93 -9.03 -40.14
N LYS A 78 -32.96 -8.73 -39.27
CA LYS A 78 -31.73 -7.94 -39.50
C LYS A 78 -31.47 -7.48 -40.94
N ASN A 79 -31.27 -6.17 -41.07
CA ASN A 79 -30.27 -5.43 -41.87
C ASN A 79 -30.02 -4.14 -41.05
N GLY A 80 -28.84 -3.59 -40.77
CA GLY A 80 -27.54 -3.68 -41.43
C GLY A 80 -27.05 -2.26 -41.72
N LYS A 81 -26.09 -1.77 -40.91
CA LYS A 81 -25.17 -0.62 -41.10
C LYS A 81 -25.61 0.81 -40.73
N LYS A 82 -24.95 1.34 -39.67
CA LYS A 82 -24.03 2.51 -39.60
C LYS A 82 -23.92 2.83 -38.10
N GLY A 83 -22.78 2.84 -37.43
CA GLY A 83 -21.46 3.31 -37.84
C GLY A 83 -21.25 4.70 -37.23
N GLU A 84 -21.14 4.78 -35.90
CA GLU A 84 -20.73 5.98 -35.16
C GLU A 84 -20.17 5.56 -33.80
N LEU A 85 -19.16 6.31 -33.35
CA LEU A 85 -18.31 6.03 -32.21
C LEU A 85 -19.10 6.08 -30.90
N GLU A 86 -19.13 4.98 -30.15
CA GLU A 86 -19.59 4.94 -28.77
C GLU A 86 -18.35 4.88 -27.86
N ASP A 87 -18.24 5.91 -27.03
CA ASP A 87 -17.34 5.97 -25.89
C ASP A 87 -17.57 4.75 -24.98
N GLU A 88 -16.48 4.17 -24.49
CA GLU A 88 -16.50 3.05 -23.54
C GLU A 88 -17.23 3.46 -22.26
N GLU A 89 -18.52 3.13 -22.15
CA GLU A 89 -19.23 3.12 -20.89
C GLU A 89 -18.63 2.03 -19.98
N ASP A 90 -18.02 2.50 -18.88
CA ASP A 90 -17.64 1.71 -17.73
C ASP A 90 -18.82 0.84 -17.27
N VAL A 91 -18.77 -0.45 -17.58
CA VAL A 91 -19.59 -1.49 -16.94
C VAL A 91 -19.07 -1.68 -15.52
N ALA A 92 -19.42 -0.76 -14.63
CA ALA A 92 -19.18 -0.87 -13.21
C ALA A 92 -20.37 -1.59 -12.54
N ASN A 93 -20.07 -2.78 -12.00
CA ASN A 93 -20.92 -3.58 -11.13
C ASN A 93 -21.77 -2.72 -10.16
N GLY A 94 -23.08 -2.99 -10.13
CA GLY A 94 -24.10 -2.28 -9.36
C GLY A 94 -23.90 -2.33 -7.84
N VAL A 95 -23.03 -1.45 -7.32
CA VAL A 95 -23.04 -1.03 -5.93
C VAL A 95 -23.71 0.34 -5.88
N GLU A 96 -24.94 0.42 -5.36
CA GLU A 96 -25.61 1.70 -5.12
C GLU A 96 -24.69 2.61 -4.29
N LYS A 97 -24.22 3.71 -4.90
CA LYS A 97 -23.34 4.67 -4.24
C LYS A 97 -24.15 5.42 -3.19
N LYS A 98 -24.02 5.04 -1.92
CA LYS A 98 -24.73 5.69 -0.81
C LYS A 98 -24.33 7.16 -0.73
N VAL A 99 -25.22 8.05 -1.18
CA VAL A 99 -24.98 9.48 -1.18
C VAL A 99 -24.94 10.01 0.27
N ILE A 100 -23.83 10.65 0.63
CA ILE A 100 -23.64 11.20 1.97
C ILE A 100 -24.31 12.57 2.01
N LYS A 101 -25.30 12.74 2.90
CA LYS A 101 -25.94 14.03 3.16
C LYS A 101 -26.02 14.25 4.66
N ILE A 102 -25.14 15.09 5.19
CA ILE A 102 -25.11 15.46 6.60
C ILE A 102 -25.54 16.92 6.72
N HIS A 103 -26.66 17.15 7.40
CA HIS A 103 -27.31 18.46 7.48
C HIS A 103 -27.23 19.03 8.91
N ASP A 104 -26.76 20.27 9.02
CA ASP A 104 -26.69 21.04 10.26
C ASP A 104 -27.40 22.39 10.05
N LYS A 105 -28.42 22.66 10.87
CA LYS A 105 -29.23 23.87 10.78
C LYS A 105 -29.20 24.64 12.10
N GLN A 106 -28.85 25.91 12.01
CA GLN A 106 -28.78 26.90 13.08
C GLN A 106 -29.54 28.15 12.64
N TRP A 107 -29.83 29.08 13.56
CA TRP A 107 -30.64 30.29 13.27
C TRP A 107 -30.24 30.95 11.95
N ARG A 108 -28.95 31.30 11.77
CA ARG A 108 -28.43 32.07 10.62
C ARG A 108 -27.61 31.23 9.64
N TRP A 109 -27.55 29.92 9.83
CA TRP A 109 -26.65 29.04 9.09
C TRP A 109 -27.33 27.71 8.79
N GLU A 110 -27.33 27.31 7.54
CA GLU A 110 -27.75 26.00 7.09
C GLU A 110 -26.59 25.40 6.28
N VAL A 111 -26.04 24.29 6.75
CA VAL A 111 -24.85 23.65 6.18
C VAL A 111 -25.18 22.22 5.81
N VAL A 112 -24.87 21.82 4.58
CA VAL A 112 -24.93 20.42 4.15
C VAL A 112 -23.55 19.97 3.69
N ILE A 113 -23.11 18.82 4.20
CA ILE A 113 -21.81 18.21 3.90
C ILE A 113 -22.04 16.91 3.14
N SER A 114 -21.35 16.78 2.01
CA SER A 114 -21.32 15.59 1.17
C SER A 114 -19.90 15.25 0.74
N SER A 115 -19.74 14.09 0.11
CA SER A 115 -18.48 13.62 -0.48
C SER A 115 -18.45 13.90 -1.97
N THR A 116 -17.26 14.22 -2.49
CA THR A 116 -16.97 14.11 -3.92
C THR A 116 -16.21 12.82 -4.20
N ASP A 117 -16.15 12.43 -5.47
CA ASP A 117 -15.35 11.29 -5.94
C ASP A 117 -13.84 11.58 -5.99
N GLY A 118 -13.42 12.72 -5.42
CA GLY A 118 -12.06 13.22 -5.48
C GLY A 118 -11.78 14.06 -6.74
N GLY A 119 -10.76 14.90 -6.68
CA GLY A 119 -10.31 15.74 -7.79
C GLY A 119 -10.23 17.21 -7.42
N GLN A 120 -11.38 17.82 -7.10
CA GLN A 120 -11.45 19.24 -6.72
C GLN A 120 -12.45 19.47 -5.59
N PHE A 121 -12.17 20.50 -4.78
CA PHE A 121 -13.11 20.98 -3.77
C PHE A 121 -14.32 21.61 -4.44
N GLN A 122 -15.50 21.14 -4.10
CA GLN A 122 -16.75 21.68 -4.61
C GLN A 122 -17.51 22.42 -3.50
N GLN A 123 -18.04 23.59 -3.84
CA GLN A 123 -18.82 24.39 -2.90
C GLN A 123 -20.00 25.06 -3.61
N VAL A 124 -21.13 25.14 -2.92
CA VAL A 124 -22.29 25.91 -3.34
C VAL A 124 -22.72 26.74 -2.14
N SER A 125 -22.52 28.06 -2.20
CA SER A 125 -22.81 28.92 -1.06
C SER A 125 -23.63 30.15 -1.38
N PHE A 126 -24.39 30.59 -0.38
CA PHE A 126 -25.29 31.71 -0.43
C PHE A 126 -25.16 32.58 0.82
N VAL A 127 -25.01 33.89 0.62
CA VAL A 127 -24.99 34.88 1.69
C VAL A 127 -26.15 35.83 1.48
N ASN A 128 -27.13 35.85 2.38
CA ASN A 128 -28.36 36.65 2.21
C ASN A 128 -29.04 36.39 0.85
N SER A 129 -29.13 35.11 0.43
CA SER A 129 -29.60 34.67 -0.90
C SER A 129 -28.77 35.14 -2.12
N ILE A 130 -27.62 35.76 -1.91
CA ILE A 130 -26.66 36.07 -2.98
C ILE A 130 -25.76 34.85 -3.20
N CYS A 131 -25.68 34.35 -4.43
CA CYS A 131 -24.83 33.21 -4.74
C CYS A 131 -23.34 33.61 -4.79
N THR A 132 -22.58 33.16 -3.80
CA THR A 132 -21.13 33.31 -3.74
C THR A 132 -20.44 32.15 -4.46
N THR A 133 -20.38 32.23 -5.80
CA THR A 133 -19.87 31.17 -6.69
C THR A 133 -18.40 30.83 -6.43
N LYS A 134 -17.59 31.79 -5.96
CA LYS A 134 -16.18 31.61 -5.60
C LYS A 134 -15.97 31.33 -4.11
N GLY A 135 -17.04 31.32 -3.32
CA GLY A 135 -17.01 31.06 -1.88
C GLY A 135 -16.59 32.29 -1.08
N GLY A 136 -15.68 32.13 -0.12
CA GLY A 136 -15.19 33.24 0.69
C GLY A 136 -14.98 32.86 2.15
N THR A 137 -14.93 33.88 3.00
CA THR A 137 -14.65 33.74 4.43
C THR A 137 -15.68 32.90 5.18
N HIS A 138 -16.95 32.92 4.79
CA HIS A 138 -18.02 32.11 5.38
C HIS A 138 -17.82 30.62 5.12
N VAL A 139 -17.43 30.25 3.90
CA VAL A 139 -17.12 28.85 3.56
C VAL A 139 -15.90 28.39 4.36
N SER A 140 -14.81 29.18 4.37
CA SER A 140 -13.61 28.86 5.16
C SER A 140 -13.91 28.67 6.64
N HIS A 141 -14.74 29.53 7.23
CA HIS A 141 -15.14 29.45 8.63
C HIS A 141 -15.86 28.13 8.97
N VAL A 142 -16.70 27.62 8.07
CA VAL A 142 -17.44 26.36 8.26
C VAL A 142 -16.52 25.14 8.09
N ILE A 143 -15.62 25.16 7.11
CA ILE A 143 -14.80 23.98 6.78
C ILE A 143 -13.61 23.79 7.72
N GLU A 144 -13.04 24.85 8.30
CA GLU A 144 -11.82 24.74 9.11
C GLU A 144 -11.93 23.76 10.30
N PRO A 145 -12.97 23.82 11.15
CA PRO A 145 -13.15 22.85 12.24
C PRO A 145 -13.35 21.43 11.72
N LEU A 146 -14.07 21.30 10.60
CA LEU A 146 -14.35 20.02 9.96
C LEU A 146 -13.06 19.36 9.43
N LEU A 147 -12.23 20.13 8.73
CA LEU A 147 -10.94 19.69 8.22
C LEU A 147 -10.04 19.23 9.36
N ALA A 148 -9.97 19.99 10.47
CA ALA A 148 -9.16 19.62 11.63
C ALA A 148 -9.59 18.26 12.22
N ALA A 149 -10.90 18.04 12.39
CA ALA A 149 -11.45 16.78 12.91
C ALA A 149 -11.18 15.59 11.97
N ILE A 150 -11.39 15.78 10.66
CA ILE A 150 -11.15 14.73 9.66
C ILE A 150 -9.67 14.40 9.55
N VAL A 151 -8.79 15.40 9.48
CA VAL A 151 -7.32 15.21 9.43
C VAL A 151 -6.84 14.41 10.64
N LYS A 152 -7.31 14.75 11.84
CA LYS A 152 -6.96 14.03 13.08
C LYS A 152 -7.36 12.55 12.99
N LYS A 153 -8.60 12.26 12.55
CA LYS A 153 -9.08 10.87 12.41
C LYS A 153 -8.35 10.13 11.29
N ALA A 154 -8.17 10.76 10.14
CA ALA A 154 -7.56 10.16 8.96
C ALA A 154 -6.10 9.78 9.23
N ASN A 155 -5.30 10.67 9.85
CA ASN A 155 -3.93 10.34 10.25
C ASN A 155 -3.87 9.27 11.36
N THR A 156 -4.86 9.22 12.25
CA THR A 156 -4.95 8.14 13.25
C THR A 156 -5.24 6.78 12.61
N LYS A 157 -6.01 6.75 11.52
CA LYS A 157 -6.23 5.53 10.71
C LYS A 157 -5.02 5.21 9.81
N ASN A 158 -4.34 6.22 9.27
CA ASN A 158 -3.18 6.08 8.37
C ASN A 158 -1.82 6.14 9.11
N LYS A 159 -1.72 5.57 10.31
CA LYS A 159 -0.47 5.60 11.10
C LYS A 159 0.67 4.93 10.33
N GLY A 160 1.80 5.64 10.20
CA GLY A 160 2.98 5.19 9.47
C GLY A 160 2.91 5.40 7.95
N GLY A 161 1.74 5.78 7.42
CA GLY A 161 1.59 6.13 6.01
C GLY A 161 1.98 7.57 5.70
N MET A 162 1.68 8.01 4.48
CA MET A 162 1.82 9.41 4.07
C MET A 162 0.97 10.33 4.96
N GLU A 163 1.54 11.47 5.38
CA GLU A 163 0.84 12.47 6.18
C GLU A 163 -0.31 13.11 5.38
N ILE A 164 -1.52 13.07 5.95
CA ILE A 164 -2.73 13.65 5.37
C ILE A 164 -2.87 15.08 5.88
N LYS A 165 -2.83 16.06 4.97
CA LYS A 165 -2.96 17.49 5.26
C LYS A 165 -4.38 17.99 4.94
N ALA A 166 -4.76 19.14 5.50
CA ALA A 166 -6.07 19.75 5.28
C ALA A 166 -6.41 19.96 3.79
N ALA A 167 -5.42 20.32 2.97
CA ALA A 167 -5.60 20.47 1.52
C ALA A 167 -6.06 19.17 0.83
N HIS A 168 -5.55 18.01 1.27
CA HIS A 168 -5.94 16.71 0.73
C HIS A 168 -7.38 16.37 1.09
N VAL A 169 -7.78 16.62 2.34
CA VAL A 169 -9.14 16.39 2.81
C VAL A 169 -10.12 17.31 2.08
N LYS A 170 -9.77 18.59 1.90
CA LYS A 170 -10.61 19.58 1.22
C LYS A 170 -11.02 19.14 -0.19
N GLN A 171 -10.14 18.44 -0.92
CA GLN A 171 -10.43 17.95 -2.27
C GLN A 171 -11.51 16.84 -2.34
N HIS A 172 -11.86 16.23 -1.20
CA HIS A 172 -12.84 15.15 -1.10
C HIS A 172 -14.18 15.59 -0.50
N LEU A 173 -14.34 16.91 -0.30
CA LEU A 173 -15.53 17.50 0.31
C LEU A 173 -16.35 18.26 -0.72
N TRP A 174 -17.67 18.08 -0.62
CA TRP A 174 -18.66 18.95 -1.23
C TRP A 174 -19.46 19.64 -0.14
N ILE A 175 -19.39 20.97 -0.11
CA ILE A 175 -20.02 21.76 0.96
C ILE A 175 -21.10 22.67 0.38
N PHE A 176 -22.26 22.67 1.00
CA PHE A 176 -23.36 23.58 0.73
C PHE A 176 -23.57 24.50 1.95
N VAL A 177 -23.60 25.81 1.74
CA VAL A 177 -23.76 26.78 2.84
C VAL A 177 -24.80 27.82 2.47
N SER A 178 -25.83 27.99 3.29
CA SER A 178 -26.72 29.15 3.23
C SER A 178 -26.62 29.89 4.55
N CYS A 179 -26.27 31.18 4.52
CA CYS A 179 -26.14 31.96 5.75
C CYS A 179 -26.62 33.41 5.65
N LEU A 180 -26.90 33.99 6.81
CA LEU A 180 -27.32 35.37 6.97
C LEU A 180 -26.23 36.20 7.67
N ILE A 181 -25.61 37.12 6.92
CA ILE A 181 -24.47 37.93 7.37
C ILE A 181 -24.89 39.39 7.52
N VAL A 182 -24.53 40.00 8.64
CA VAL A 182 -24.77 41.43 8.90
C VAL A 182 -23.76 42.26 8.11
N ASN A 183 -24.25 43.22 7.32
CA ASN A 183 -23.44 44.14 6.52
C ASN A 183 -22.32 43.42 5.72
N PRO A 184 -22.68 42.49 4.81
CA PRO A 184 -21.70 41.71 4.07
C PRO A 184 -20.89 42.60 3.12
N ALA A 185 -19.59 42.34 3.06
CA ALA A 185 -18.64 42.94 2.14
C ALA A 185 -18.10 41.85 1.21
N PHE A 186 -17.97 42.20 -0.07
CA PHE A 186 -17.56 41.29 -1.13
C PHE A 186 -16.28 41.79 -1.81
N ASP A 187 -15.69 40.95 -2.65
CA ASP A 187 -14.54 41.29 -3.48
C ASP A 187 -14.85 42.36 -4.54
N SER A 188 -16.05 42.31 -5.10
CA SER A 188 -16.48 43.19 -6.18
C SER A 188 -18.01 43.33 -6.23
N GLN A 189 -18.49 44.13 -7.19
CA GLN A 189 -19.92 44.36 -7.40
C GLN A 189 -20.69 43.09 -7.83
N THR A 190 -20.03 42.11 -8.45
CA THR A 190 -20.65 40.83 -8.81
C THR A 190 -20.90 39.93 -7.59
N LYS A 191 -20.28 40.25 -6.44
CA LYS A 191 -20.50 39.59 -5.14
C LYS A 191 -20.25 38.07 -5.16
N GLU A 192 -19.27 37.64 -5.95
CA GLU A 192 -18.94 36.22 -6.10
C GLU A 192 -18.16 35.66 -4.89
N THR A 193 -17.43 36.52 -4.17
CA THR A 193 -16.62 36.13 -3.01
C THR A 193 -16.93 36.99 -1.78
N LEU A 194 -17.29 36.37 -0.65
CA LEU A 194 -17.43 37.09 0.63
C LEU A 194 -16.05 37.38 1.25
N THR A 195 -15.82 38.63 1.64
CA THR A 195 -14.58 39.09 2.27
C THR A 195 -14.75 39.52 3.73
N THR A 196 -15.99 39.64 4.23
CA THR A 196 -16.29 39.97 5.63
C THR A 196 -15.56 39.03 6.58
N LYS A 197 -14.82 39.56 7.57
CA LYS A 197 -14.13 38.74 8.57
C LYS A 197 -15.12 38.02 9.49
N PRO A 198 -14.85 36.79 9.97
CA PRO A 198 -15.77 36.04 10.82
C PRO A 198 -16.26 36.77 12.07
N ALA A 199 -15.42 37.61 12.68
CA ALA A 199 -15.80 38.44 13.83
C ALA A 199 -16.95 39.43 13.55
N LYS A 200 -17.19 39.78 12.27
CA LYS A 200 -18.23 40.72 11.84
C LYS A 200 -19.45 40.04 11.21
N PHE A 201 -19.54 38.71 11.26
CA PHE A 201 -20.69 37.99 10.69
C PHE A 201 -22.02 38.31 11.39
N GLY A 202 -21.96 38.79 12.64
CA GLY A 202 -23.14 39.00 13.49
C GLY A 202 -23.77 37.70 14.00
N SER A 203 -23.13 36.57 13.73
CA SER A 203 -23.42 35.25 14.30
C SER A 203 -22.18 34.36 14.13
N LYS A 204 -22.09 33.30 14.94
CA LYS A 204 -21.00 32.31 14.85
C LYS A 204 -21.59 30.99 14.34
N CYS A 205 -20.94 30.38 13.34
CA CYS A 205 -21.29 29.03 12.93
C CYS A 205 -20.41 28.05 13.70
N THR A 206 -21.03 27.21 14.53
CA THR A 206 -20.34 26.13 15.23
C THR A 206 -21.05 24.84 14.92
N LEU A 207 -20.49 24.02 14.03
CA LEU A 207 -21.05 22.72 13.69
C LEU A 207 -21.26 21.90 14.96
N ALA A 208 -22.41 21.25 15.10
CA ALA A 208 -22.69 20.44 16.28
C ALA A 208 -21.71 19.25 16.36
N ASP A 209 -21.35 18.84 17.58
CA ASP A 209 -20.47 17.68 17.78
C ASP A 209 -21.04 16.41 17.14
N LYS A 210 -22.38 16.29 17.11
CA LYS A 210 -23.10 15.24 16.40
C LYS A 210 -22.79 15.23 14.89
N THR A 211 -22.80 16.40 14.26
CA THR A 211 -22.53 16.60 12.83
C THR A 211 -21.08 16.22 12.52
N ILE A 212 -20.12 16.71 13.30
CA ILE A 212 -18.70 16.35 13.15
C ILE A 212 -18.53 14.84 13.35
N GLY A 213 -19.18 14.26 14.36
CA GLY A 213 -19.18 12.84 14.62
C GLY A 213 -19.72 11.99 13.47
N GLN A 214 -20.78 12.45 12.78
CA GLN A 214 -21.33 11.79 11.59
C GLN A 214 -20.35 11.85 10.42
N VAL A 215 -19.71 13.00 10.17
CA VAL A 215 -18.74 13.13 9.07
C VAL A 215 -17.52 12.24 9.32
N VAL A 216 -17.00 12.22 10.55
CA VAL A 216 -15.85 11.41 10.93
C VAL A 216 -16.13 9.89 10.85
N LYS A 217 -17.41 9.47 10.95
CA LYS A 217 -17.87 8.09 10.77
C LYS A 217 -18.27 7.75 9.34
N SER A 218 -18.35 8.74 8.45
CA SER A 218 -18.74 8.54 7.05
C SER A 218 -17.58 7.98 6.20
N SER A 219 -17.91 7.53 4.99
CA SER A 219 -16.94 7.08 4.00
C SER A 219 -16.01 8.19 3.51
N ILE A 220 -16.24 9.48 3.84
CA ILE A 220 -15.29 10.57 3.53
C ILE A 220 -13.90 10.26 4.11
N VAL A 221 -13.84 9.82 5.37
CA VAL A 221 -12.56 9.50 6.01
C VAL A 221 -11.89 8.30 5.33
N GLU A 222 -12.69 7.31 4.93
CA GLU A 222 -12.20 6.09 4.28
C GLU A 222 -11.67 6.39 2.88
N ASN A 223 -12.39 7.20 2.10
CA ASN A 223 -11.97 7.65 0.78
C ASN A 223 -10.66 8.46 0.85
N VAL A 224 -10.52 9.36 1.82
CA VAL A 224 -9.28 10.13 2.03
C VAL A 224 -8.11 9.22 2.43
N VAL A 225 -8.35 8.23 3.30
CA VAL A 225 -7.30 7.28 3.71
C VAL A 225 -6.92 6.39 2.52
N LEU A 226 -7.89 5.90 1.75
CA LEU A 226 -7.66 5.11 0.54
C LEU A 226 -6.86 5.91 -0.49
N TRP A 227 -7.25 7.16 -0.75
CA TRP A 227 -6.50 8.07 -1.60
C TRP A 227 -5.05 8.24 -1.12
N ALA A 228 -4.85 8.41 0.19
CA ALA A 228 -3.52 8.57 0.77
C ALA A 228 -2.67 7.31 0.57
N GLN A 229 -3.25 6.12 0.77
CA GLN A 229 -2.58 4.85 0.54
C GLN A 229 -2.23 4.63 -0.94
N THR A 230 -3.16 4.92 -1.86
CA THR A 230 -2.91 4.82 -3.30
C THR A 230 -1.82 5.79 -3.73
N LYS A 231 -1.89 7.04 -3.30
CA LYS A 231 -0.86 8.05 -3.60
C LYS A 231 0.50 7.67 -3.02
N GLN A 232 0.52 7.11 -1.81
CA GLN A 232 1.73 6.57 -1.18
C GLN A 232 2.35 5.46 -2.04
N GLN A 233 1.55 4.52 -2.54
CA GLN A 233 2.05 3.46 -3.42
C GLN A 233 2.61 4.02 -4.74
N VAL A 234 1.93 5.01 -5.33
CA VAL A 234 2.40 5.67 -6.55
C VAL A 234 3.72 6.40 -6.31
N GLU A 235 3.84 7.13 -5.21
CA GLU A 235 5.06 7.88 -4.88
C GLU A 235 6.21 6.93 -4.53
N LEU A 236 5.93 5.88 -3.75
CA LEU A 236 6.89 4.83 -3.44
C LEU A 236 7.40 4.20 -4.73
N ARG A 237 6.51 3.86 -5.66
CA ARG A 237 6.89 3.34 -6.99
C ARG A 237 7.73 4.32 -7.79
N LYS A 238 7.44 5.62 -7.76
CA LYS A 238 8.22 6.64 -8.47
C LYS A 238 9.62 6.80 -7.90
N GLN A 239 9.75 6.88 -6.57
CA GLN A 239 11.03 7.08 -5.90
C GLN A 239 11.88 5.81 -5.89
N MET A 240 11.23 4.65 -5.80
CA MET A 240 11.84 3.33 -5.94
C MET A 240 11.87 2.85 -7.40
N LYS A 241 11.58 3.74 -8.37
CA LYS A 241 11.66 3.38 -9.79
C LYS A 241 13.13 3.23 -10.14
N VAL A 242 13.57 2.00 -10.25
CA VAL A 242 14.77 1.69 -11.03
C VAL A 242 14.41 2.03 -12.48
N GLY A 243 15.14 2.97 -13.09
CA GLY A 243 14.93 3.31 -14.50
C GLY A 243 14.85 2.03 -15.32
N LYS A 244 13.91 1.95 -16.29
CA LYS A 244 13.88 0.84 -17.24
C LYS A 244 15.09 0.99 -18.16
N THR A 245 16.27 0.68 -17.65
CA THR A 245 17.45 0.51 -18.49
C THR A 245 17.24 -0.81 -19.20
N LYS A 246 16.62 -0.73 -20.38
CA LYS A 246 16.55 -1.84 -21.32
C LYS A 246 17.99 -2.34 -21.53
N GLY A 247 18.30 -3.53 -21.03
CA GLY A 247 19.50 -4.32 -21.35
C GLY A 247 20.84 -3.56 -21.39
N ARG A 248 21.62 -3.64 -20.29
CA ARG A 248 23.00 -3.09 -20.08
C ARG A 248 23.07 -1.54 -20.14
N GLU A 249 23.89 -0.82 -19.38
CA GLU A 249 25.27 -1.01 -18.91
C GLU A 249 25.36 -0.87 -17.38
N ARG A 250 26.46 -1.30 -16.79
CA ARG A 250 26.79 -1.29 -15.35
C ARG A 250 26.09 -0.22 -14.50
N LEU A 251 25.59 -0.62 -13.32
CA LEU A 251 25.04 0.33 -12.36
C LEU A 251 26.14 1.28 -11.84
N ALA A 252 26.08 2.53 -12.26
CA ALA A 252 26.91 3.60 -11.71
C ALA A 252 26.27 4.20 -10.44
N GLY A 253 27.10 4.58 -9.46
CA GLY A 253 26.65 5.34 -8.29
C GLY A 253 26.09 4.53 -7.12
N ILE A 254 26.24 3.20 -7.10
CA ILE A 254 26.01 2.37 -5.92
C ILE A 254 27.36 2.04 -5.28
N PRO A 255 27.75 2.68 -4.17
CA PRO A 255 29.03 2.42 -3.53
C PRO A 255 29.12 0.96 -3.07
N LYS A 256 30.31 0.36 -3.23
CA LYS A 256 30.65 -1.00 -2.78
C LYS A 256 29.99 -2.16 -3.53
N LEU A 257 29.16 -1.90 -4.55
CA LEU A 257 28.69 -2.97 -5.43
C LEU A 257 29.85 -3.48 -6.31
N GLU A 258 30.07 -4.79 -6.28
CA GLU A 258 30.87 -5.49 -7.28
C GLU A 258 29.87 -6.18 -8.22
N ASP A 259 29.64 -5.58 -9.37
CA ASP A 259 28.58 -6.03 -10.28
C ASP A 259 29.10 -7.16 -11.18
N ALA A 260 28.29 -8.21 -11.38
CA ALA A 260 28.61 -9.27 -12.34
C ALA A 260 28.68 -8.69 -13.77
N ASN A 261 29.63 -9.17 -14.59
CA ASN A 261 29.80 -8.67 -15.96
C ASN A 261 28.55 -8.90 -16.84
N ASP A 262 27.80 -9.97 -16.58
CA ASP A 262 26.58 -10.31 -17.32
C ASP A 262 25.28 -9.82 -16.68
N ALA A 263 25.34 -9.15 -15.53
CA ALA A 263 24.14 -8.71 -14.81
C ALA A 263 23.29 -7.72 -15.62
N GLY A 264 22.02 -8.05 -15.80
CA GLY A 264 21.07 -7.29 -16.65
C GLY A 264 21.28 -7.45 -18.15
N GLY A 265 22.18 -8.34 -18.58
CA GLY A 265 22.37 -8.72 -19.98
C GLY A 265 21.56 -9.96 -20.37
N ARG A 266 21.94 -10.61 -21.49
CA ARG A 266 21.29 -11.83 -22.01
C ARG A 266 21.34 -13.01 -21.03
N HIS A 267 22.36 -13.04 -20.17
CA HIS A 267 22.58 -14.10 -19.20
C HIS A 267 22.22 -13.70 -17.77
N SER A 268 21.39 -12.67 -17.59
CA SER A 268 21.02 -12.19 -16.25
C SER A 268 20.38 -13.28 -15.38
N GLN A 269 19.67 -14.23 -15.99
CA GLN A 269 19.06 -15.37 -15.29
C GLN A 269 20.09 -16.33 -14.69
N ASP A 270 21.28 -16.43 -15.28
CA ASP A 270 22.37 -17.25 -14.76
C ASP A 270 23.18 -16.50 -13.70
N CYS A 271 22.95 -15.18 -13.55
CA CYS A 271 23.68 -14.36 -12.60
C CYS A 271 23.11 -14.49 -11.18
N THR A 272 24.00 -14.63 -10.19
CA THR A 272 23.69 -14.64 -8.76
C THR A 272 24.26 -13.40 -8.06
N LEU A 273 23.42 -12.67 -7.33
CA LEU A 273 23.85 -11.59 -6.46
C LEU A 273 24.09 -12.13 -5.05
N ILE A 274 25.30 -11.96 -4.51
CA ILE A 274 25.65 -12.35 -3.16
C ILE A 274 25.49 -11.13 -2.23
N LEU A 275 24.57 -11.21 -1.28
CA LEU A 275 24.37 -10.22 -0.23
C LEU A 275 25.15 -10.64 1.01
N THR A 276 26.17 -9.86 1.38
CA THR A 276 27.08 -10.23 2.48
C THR A 276 26.79 -9.46 3.76
N GLU A 277 27.02 -10.08 4.93
CA GLU A 277 26.98 -9.38 6.20
C GLU A 277 28.25 -8.51 6.40
N GLY A 278 28.14 -7.23 6.03
CA GLY A 278 29.23 -6.27 6.17
C GLY A 278 30.36 -6.40 5.14
N ASP A 279 31.35 -5.51 5.28
CA ASP A 279 32.49 -5.39 4.35
C ASP A 279 33.53 -6.52 4.50
N SER A 280 33.62 -7.11 5.71
CA SER A 280 34.52 -8.23 5.99
C SER A 280 34.15 -9.43 5.12
N ALA A 281 32.88 -9.85 5.19
CA ALA A 281 32.34 -10.93 4.37
C ALA A 281 32.45 -10.65 2.86
N LYS A 282 32.26 -9.39 2.43
CA LYS A 282 32.50 -9.00 1.02
C LYS A 282 33.92 -9.31 0.57
N THR A 283 34.92 -8.97 1.38
CA THR A 283 36.33 -9.13 1.01
C THR A 283 36.65 -10.61 0.78
N SER A 284 36.18 -11.48 1.67
CA SER A 284 36.35 -12.93 1.52
C SER A 284 35.58 -13.49 0.32
N CYS A 285 34.38 -12.96 0.04
CA CYS A 285 33.62 -13.31 -1.16
C CYS A 285 34.39 -12.99 -2.44
N LEU A 286 35.06 -11.83 -2.51
CA LEU A 286 35.86 -11.44 -3.66
C LEU A 286 37.06 -12.36 -3.90
N ALA A 287 37.64 -12.92 -2.84
CA ALA A 287 38.66 -13.95 -2.96
C ALA A 287 38.07 -15.24 -3.59
N GLY A 288 36.87 -15.65 -3.19
CA GLY A 288 36.15 -16.76 -3.80
C GLY A 288 35.80 -16.54 -5.27
N LEU A 289 35.38 -15.31 -5.63
CA LEU A 289 35.08 -14.95 -7.03
C LEU A 289 36.28 -15.03 -7.98
N SER A 290 37.51 -15.00 -7.46
CA SER A 290 38.70 -15.23 -8.29
C SER A 290 38.75 -16.64 -8.91
N VAL A 291 37.94 -17.57 -8.39
CA VAL A 291 37.90 -18.97 -8.80
C VAL A 291 36.72 -19.26 -9.72
N VAL A 292 35.51 -18.83 -9.34
CA VAL A 292 34.27 -19.05 -10.12
C VAL A 292 34.06 -18.03 -11.24
N GLY A 293 34.86 -16.95 -11.25
CA GLY A 293 34.76 -15.87 -12.22
C GLY A 293 33.79 -14.77 -11.81
N ARG A 294 33.91 -13.62 -12.50
CA ARG A 294 33.12 -12.39 -12.25
C ARG A 294 31.94 -12.21 -13.21
N ASP A 295 31.74 -13.15 -14.13
CA ASP A 295 30.72 -13.01 -15.17
C ASP A 295 29.32 -13.26 -14.61
N ARG A 296 29.19 -14.28 -13.76
CA ARG A 296 27.91 -14.74 -13.19
C ARG A 296 27.67 -14.33 -11.75
N TYR A 297 28.64 -13.75 -11.05
CA TYR A 297 28.51 -13.46 -9.62
C TYR A 297 28.81 -12.00 -9.30
N GLY A 298 27.84 -11.35 -8.63
CA GLY A 298 27.99 -10.01 -8.07
C GLY A 298 27.99 -10.06 -6.54
N VAL A 299 28.54 -9.05 -5.88
CA VAL A 299 28.62 -8.96 -4.41
C VAL A 299 28.19 -7.58 -3.93
N PHE A 300 27.32 -7.53 -2.93
CA PHE A 300 26.91 -6.29 -2.27
C PHE A 300 26.85 -6.46 -0.74
N PRO A 301 27.61 -5.65 0.03
CA PRO A 301 27.65 -5.76 1.49
C PRO A 301 26.51 -4.99 2.15
N LEU A 302 25.82 -5.67 3.06
CA LEU A 302 24.76 -5.08 3.87
C LEU A 302 25.33 -4.27 5.04
N ARG A 303 24.77 -3.08 5.28
CA ARG A 303 25.11 -2.22 6.43
C ARG A 303 24.31 -2.63 7.67
N GLY A 304 24.65 -3.77 8.25
CA GLY A 304 24.05 -4.30 9.46
C GLY A 304 22.63 -4.85 9.24
N LYS A 305 21.79 -4.81 10.27
CA LYS A 305 20.43 -5.36 10.24
C LYS A 305 19.54 -4.57 9.27
N LEU A 306 18.89 -5.29 8.36
CA LEU A 306 17.95 -4.69 7.41
C LEU A 306 16.72 -4.12 8.13
N LEU A 307 16.15 -3.04 7.61
CA LEU A 307 14.90 -2.48 8.13
C LEU A 307 13.75 -3.46 7.89
N ASN A 308 12.99 -3.80 8.92
CA ASN A 308 11.75 -4.57 8.75
C ASN A 308 10.71 -3.73 7.99
N VAL A 309 10.49 -4.07 6.72
CA VAL A 309 9.70 -3.28 5.78
C VAL A 309 8.19 -3.29 6.06
N ARG A 310 7.67 -4.30 6.76
CA ARG A 310 6.23 -4.41 7.07
C ARG A 310 5.75 -3.35 8.05
N ASP A 311 6.65 -2.94 8.94
CA ASP A 311 6.37 -1.99 10.01
C ASP A 311 7.04 -0.63 9.77
N ALA A 312 7.73 -0.48 8.64
CA ALA A 312 8.41 0.74 8.28
C ALA A 312 7.39 1.79 7.83
N SER A 313 7.55 3.02 8.34
CA SER A 313 6.80 4.15 7.79
C SER A 313 7.22 4.46 6.35
N PHE A 314 6.33 5.10 5.59
CA PHE A 314 6.64 5.54 4.23
C PHE A 314 7.94 6.34 4.14
N LYS A 315 8.16 7.23 5.13
CA LYS A 315 9.38 8.03 5.24
C LYS A 315 10.62 7.17 5.47
N GLN A 316 10.58 6.25 6.45
CA GLN A 316 11.70 5.35 6.74
C GLN A 316 12.07 4.48 5.53
N LEU A 317 11.08 3.96 4.81
CA LEU A 317 11.32 3.15 3.63
C LEU A 317 11.96 3.96 2.50
N THR A 318 11.41 5.14 2.23
CA THR A 318 11.90 6.07 1.21
C THR A 318 13.32 6.55 1.49
N GLU A 319 13.66 6.84 2.74
CA GLU A 319 14.98 7.36 3.10
C GLU A 319 16.04 6.25 3.26
N ASN A 320 15.62 4.98 3.28
CA ASN A 320 16.53 3.84 3.42
C ASN A 320 17.28 3.55 2.11
N LYS A 321 18.51 4.06 2.03
CA LYS A 321 19.42 3.84 0.90
C LYS A 321 19.76 2.38 0.67
N GLU A 322 19.77 1.55 1.70
CA GLU A 322 20.17 0.14 1.58
C GLU A 322 19.14 -0.66 0.78
N ILE A 323 17.86 -0.52 1.16
CA ILE A 323 16.75 -1.11 0.41
C ILE A 323 16.78 -0.57 -1.02
N GLN A 324 16.87 0.75 -1.21
CA GLN A 324 16.97 1.34 -2.54
C GLN A 324 18.08 0.74 -3.39
N ASN A 325 19.26 0.50 -2.82
CA ASN A 325 20.38 -0.10 -3.52
C ASN A 325 20.07 -1.55 -3.92
N ILE A 326 19.54 -2.37 -3.01
CA ILE A 326 19.15 -3.76 -3.33
C ILE A 326 18.14 -3.79 -4.48
N LEU A 327 17.12 -2.92 -4.44
CA LEU A 327 16.12 -2.83 -5.51
C LEU A 327 16.76 -2.48 -6.85
N LYS A 328 17.65 -1.48 -6.86
CA LYS A 328 18.39 -1.08 -8.07
C LYS A 328 19.29 -2.18 -8.59
N ILE A 329 20.00 -2.89 -7.71
CA ILE A 329 20.95 -3.95 -8.08
C ILE A 329 20.24 -5.12 -8.74
N VAL A 330 19.14 -5.60 -8.14
CA VAL A 330 18.37 -6.73 -8.66
C VAL A 330 17.47 -6.30 -9.83
N GLY A 331 17.11 -5.03 -9.91
CA GLY A 331 16.17 -4.51 -10.92
C GLY A 331 14.70 -4.69 -10.52
N LEU A 332 14.43 -4.72 -9.21
CA LEU A 332 13.08 -4.89 -8.66
C LEU A 332 12.38 -3.55 -8.49
N GLN A 333 11.06 -3.54 -8.71
CA GLN A 333 10.19 -2.39 -8.46
C GLN A 333 9.14 -2.74 -7.41
N VAL A 334 8.90 -1.83 -6.45
CA VAL A 334 7.94 -2.08 -5.37
C VAL A 334 6.53 -2.26 -5.93
N ASN A 335 5.85 -3.33 -5.49
CA ASN A 335 4.51 -3.71 -5.95
C ASN A 335 4.42 -3.93 -7.47
N ASP A 336 5.51 -4.32 -8.12
CA ASP A 336 5.43 -4.92 -9.45
C ASP A 336 4.83 -6.32 -9.34
N ARG A 337 4.05 -6.74 -10.33
CA ARG A 337 3.50 -8.10 -10.42
C ARG A 337 4.54 -9.02 -11.03
N THR A 338 5.78 -8.92 -10.56
CA THR A 338 6.88 -9.77 -11.00
C THR A 338 6.60 -11.19 -10.52
N GLU A 339 6.21 -12.06 -11.46
CA GLU A 339 5.89 -13.46 -11.19
C GLU A 339 7.10 -14.39 -11.34
N ASP A 340 8.13 -13.93 -12.05
CA ASP A 340 9.33 -14.70 -12.34
C ASP A 340 10.58 -13.81 -12.41
N THR A 341 11.74 -14.42 -12.67
CA THR A 341 13.02 -13.74 -12.71
C THR A 341 13.33 -13.04 -14.05
N ARG A 342 12.40 -13.07 -15.03
CA ARG A 342 12.60 -12.46 -16.34
C ARG A 342 12.62 -10.94 -16.20
N GLY A 343 13.62 -10.31 -16.83
CA GLY A 343 13.81 -8.86 -16.78
C GLY A 343 14.52 -8.36 -15.51
N LEU A 344 14.81 -9.23 -14.54
CA LEU A 344 15.71 -8.91 -13.43
C LEU A 344 17.17 -8.91 -13.91
N ARG A 345 18.00 -8.17 -13.18
CA ARG A 345 19.45 -8.13 -13.41
C ARG A 345 20.17 -9.38 -12.94
N TYR A 346 19.61 -10.06 -11.95
CA TYR A 346 20.10 -11.30 -11.36
C TYR A 346 18.94 -12.29 -11.27
N GLY A 347 19.18 -13.52 -11.72
CA GLY A 347 18.22 -14.62 -11.63
C GLY A 347 18.18 -15.28 -10.26
N SER A 348 19.24 -15.10 -9.46
CA SER A 348 19.30 -15.58 -8.08
C SER A 348 19.89 -14.53 -7.14
N VAL A 349 19.46 -14.58 -5.88
CA VAL A 349 20.01 -13.84 -4.75
C VAL A 349 20.47 -14.84 -3.71
N MET A 350 21.76 -14.81 -3.37
CA MET A 350 22.39 -15.65 -2.37
C MET A 350 22.71 -14.81 -1.13
N ILE A 351 22.24 -15.26 0.02
CA ILE A 351 22.46 -14.61 1.31
C ILE A 351 23.68 -15.24 1.97
N MET A 352 24.69 -14.43 2.28
CA MET A 352 25.93 -14.87 2.92
C MET A 352 26.16 -14.08 4.22
N THR A 353 25.65 -14.63 5.32
CA THR A 353 25.77 -14.05 6.66
C THR A 353 26.68 -14.90 7.53
N ASP A 354 27.10 -14.35 8.66
CA ASP A 354 27.77 -15.16 9.67
C ASP A 354 26.82 -16.27 10.15
N GLN A 355 27.39 -17.42 10.50
CA GLN A 355 26.62 -18.60 10.91
C GLN A 355 26.33 -18.55 12.41
N ASP A 356 25.71 -17.44 12.81
CA ASP A 356 25.27 -17.13 14.16
C ASP A 356 23.78 -16.73 14.20
N HIS A 357 23.30 -16.36 15.39
CA HIS A 357 21.93 -15.95 15.59
C HIS A 357 21.58 -14.63 14.89
N ASP A 358 22.48 -13.65 14.86
CA ASP A 358 22.22 -12.34 14.25
C ASP A 358 22.20 -12.44 12.70
N GLY A 359 23.05 -13.28 12.10
CA GLY A 359 23.01 -13.64 10.69
C GLY A 359 21.71 -14.32 10.29
N SER A 360 21.22 -15.25 11.12
CA SER A 360 19.89 -15.88 10.95
C SER A 360 18.77 -14.84 10.90
N HIS A 361 18.84 -13.79 11.73
CA HIS A 361 17.89 -12.69 11.70
C HIS A 361 18.00 -11.84 10.42
N ILE A 362 19.21 -11.57 9.93
CA ILE A 362 19.43 -10.86 8.65
C ILE A 362 18.82 -11.65 7.48
N LYS A 363 19.05 -12.97 7.41
CA LYS A 363 18.39 -13.87 6.43
C LYS A 363 16.88 -13.69 6.49
N GLY A 364 16.31 -13.75 7.70
CA GLY A 364 14.88 -13.59 7.93
C GLY A 364 14.33 -12.23 7.47
N LEU A 365 15.05 -11.13 7.72
CA LEU A 365 14.63 -9.80 7.29
C LEU A 365 14.64 -9.64 5.76
N LEU A 366 15.61 -10.25 5.06
CA LEU A 366 15.63 -10.29 3.60
C LEU A 366 14.47 -11.12 3.04
N ILE A 367 14.24 -12.32 3.58
CA ILE A 367 13.10 -13.18 3.21
C ILE A 367 11.79 -12.43 3.42
N ASN A 368 11.65 -11.74 4.56
CA ASN A 368 10.48 -10.92 4.89
C ASN A 368 10.25 -9.79 3.88
N MET A 369 11.30 -9.08 3.49
CA MET A 369 11.20 -8.02 2.49
C MET A 369 10.73 -8.56 1.14
N MET A 370 11.32 -9.67 0.70
CA MET A 370 10.92 -10.33 -0.55
C MET A 370 9.49 -10.85 -0.47
N HIS A 371 9.07 -11.49 0.63
CA HIS A 371 7.69 -11.95 0.81
C HIS A 371 6.68 -10.79 0.82
N HIS A 372 7.03 -9.65 1.42
CA HIS A 372 6.12 -8.53 1.54
C HIS A 372 5.84 -7.84 0.19
N TYR A 373 6.87 -7.66 -0.65
CA TYR A 373 6.73 -6.96 -1.93
C TYR A 373 6.59 -7.87 -3.15
N TRP A 374 7.25 -9.03 -3.17
CA TRP A 374 7.30 -9.97 -4.30
C TRP A 374 7.12 -11.43 -3.84
N PRO A 375 5.96 -11.79 -3.24
CA PRO A 375 5.74 -13.14 -2.72
C PRO A 375 5.84 -14.23 -3.80
N GLN A 376 5.59 -13.90 -5.08
CA GLN A 376 5.72 -14.86 -6.18
C GLN A 376 7.18 -15.23 -6.47
N LEU A 377 8.14 -14.33 -6.24
CA LEU A 377 9.57 -14.63 -6.44
C LEU A 377 10.08 -15.67 -5.43
N LEU A 378 9.52 -15.73 -4.21
CA LEU A 378 9.86 -16.77 -3.25
C LEU A 378 9.37 -18.16 -3.68
N LYS A 379 8.40 -18.23 -4.59
CA LYS A 379 7.93 -19.49 -5.18
C LYS A 379 8.82 -19.96 -6.33
N CYS A 380 9.64 -19.08 -6.88
CA CYS A 380 10.58 -19.42 -7.94
C CYS A 380 11.75 -20.21 -7.36
N ARG A 381 11.82 -21.50 -7.69
CA ARG A 381 12.90 -22.38 -7.22
C ARG A 381 14.26 -21.85 -7.65
N GLY A 382 15.21 -21.79 -6.71
CA GLY A 382 16.56 -21.31 -6.96
C GLY A 382 16.70 -19.79 -7.03
N PHE A 383 15.62 -19.02 -6.87
CA PHE A 383 15.73 -17.55 -6.78
C PHE A 383 16.44 -17.12 -5.51
N LEU A 384 16.03 -17.62 -4.34
CA LEU A 384 16.67 -17.29 -3.07
C LEU A 384 17.53 -18.46 -2.58
N LYS A 385 18.78 -18.18 -2.27
CA LYS A 385 19.77 -19.14 -1.77
C LYS A 385 20.41 -18.64 -0.49
N ALA A 386 20.92 -19.54 0.33
CA ALA A 386 21.83 -19.22 1.43
C ALA A 386 23.19 -19.86 1.17
N PHE A 387 24.25 -19.17 1.56
CA PHE A 387 25.60 -19.72 1.61
C PHE A 387 25.89 -20.15 3.04
N SER A 388 26.19 -21.43 3.25
CA SER A 388 26.48 -22.02 4.55
C SER A 388 27.96 -22.32 4.67
N THR A 389 28.57 -21.93 5.80
CA THR A 389 29.97 -22.24 6.10
C THR A 389 30.06 -23.16 7.32
N PRO A 390 31.07 -24.04 7.39
CA PRO A 390 31.32 -24.82 8.59
C PRO A 390 31.60 -23.93 9.81
N ILE A 391 31.05 -24.30 10.96
CA ILE A 391 31.26 -23.60 12.23
C ILE A 391 32.45 -24.17 13.01
N VAL A 392 32.77 -25.45 12.80
CA VAL A 392 33.92 -26.14 13.41
C VAL A 392 34.60 -26.99 12.34
N LYS A 393 35.91 -26.85 12.22
CA LYS A 393 36.73 -27.83 11.49
C LYS A 393 37.69 -28.52 12.44
N VAL A 394 37.77 -29.83 12.32
CA VAL A 394 38.73 -30.66 13.04
C VAL A 394 39.68 -31.29 12.04
N SER A 395 40.98 -31.23 12.36
CA SER A 395 42.03 -31.78 11.51
C SER A 395 42.94 -32.69 12.31
N LYS A 396 43.28 -33.85 11.74
CA LYS A 396 44.27 -34.79 12.30
C LYS A 396 44.99 -35.46 11.14
N ASN A 397 46.31 -35.26 11.06
CA ASN A 397 47.12 -35.71 9.93
C ASN A 397 46.52 -35.20 8.60
N ASN A 398 46.19 -36.10 7.67
CA ASN A 398 45.56 -35.77 6.37
C ASN A 398 44.02 -35.87 6.38
N VAL A 399 43.40 -36.06 7.55
CA VAL A 399 41.93 -36.13 7.66
C VAL A 399 41.41 -34.81 8.22
N GLU A 400 40.55 -34.15 7.45
CA GLU A 400 39.80 -32.97 7.87
C GLU A 400 38.31 -33.29 7.88
N LYS A 401 37.61 -32.85 8.93
CA LYS A 401 36.15 -32.93 9.03
C LYS A 401 35.60 -31.56 9.36
N ALA A 402 34.56 -31.18 8.63
CA ALA A 402 33.85 -29.92 8.82
C ALA A 402 32.47 -30.21 9.40
N PHE A 403 32.06 -29.43 10.39
CA PHE A 403 30.75 -29.51 11.04
C PHE A 403 30.02 -28.19 10.85
N TYR A 404 28.75 -28.26 10.49
CA TYR A 404 27.92 -27.09 10.21
C TYR A 404 27.00 -26.73 11.39
N THR A 405 26.82 -27.65 12.34
CA THR A 405 26.04 -27.41 13.55
C THR A 405 26.81 -27.85 14.81
N ILE A 406 26.55 -27.16 15.93
CA ILE A 406 27.19 -27.50 17.22
C ILE A 406 26.76 -28.88 17.69
N PRO A 407 25.47 -29.28 17.58
CA PRO A 407 25.04 -30.63 17.91
C PRO A 407 25.80 -31.73 17.16
N GLU A 408 26.02 -31.59 15.85
CA GLU A 408 26.82 -32.55 15.05
C GLU A 408 28.25 -32.69 15.59
N TYR A 409 28.90 -31.55 15.86
CA TYR A 409 30.26 -31.54 16.40
C TYR A 409 30.32 -32.18 17.80
N GLU A 410 29.39 -31.86 18.70
CA GLU A 410 29.36 -32.43 20.05
C GLU A 410 29.03 -33.93 20.02
N GLN A 411 28.16 -34.38 19.12
CA GLN A 411 27.90 -35.81 18.91
C GLN A 411 29.16 -36.53 18.43
N TRP A 412 29.86 -35.97 17.43
CA TRP A 412 31.12 -36.53 16.94
C TRP A 412 32.18 -36.60 18.05
N LYS A 413 32.33 -35.51 18.81
CA LYS A 413 33.28 -35.38 19.93
C LYS A 413 33.01 -36.40 21.04
N ARG A 414 31.76 -36.75 21.31
CA ARG A 414 31.39 -37.83 22.25
C ARG A 414 31.70 -39.22 21.70
N SER A 415 31.57 -39.40 20.38
CA SER A 415 31.77 -40.69 19.71
C SER A 415 33.23 -41.03 19.39
N CYS A 416 34.15 -40.06 19.47
CA CYS A 416 35.53 -40.20 19.02
C CYS A 416 36.53 -39.72 20.08
N ASN A 417 37.68 -40.40 20.20
CA ASN A 417 38.79 -39.87 20.99
C ASN A 417 39.37 -38.61 20.32
N THR A 418 39.26 -37.48 21.02
CA THR A 418 39.68 -36.16 20.55
C THR A 418 41.19 -35.92 20.65
N THR A 419 41.93 -36.83 21.29
CA THR A 419 43.38 -36.71 21.47
C THR A 419 44.11 -36.63 20.11
N GLY A 420 44.87 -35.55 19.91
CA GLY A 420 45.63 -35.27 18.69
C GLY A 420 44.83 -34.64 17.55
N TRP A 421 43.55 -34.32 17.74
CA TRP A 421 42.79 -33.51 16.79
C TRP A 421 43.01 -32.01 17.06
N LYS A 422 43.32 -31.24 16.02
CA LYS A 422 43.34 -29.78 16.06
C LYS A 422 41.95 -29.25 15.71
N ILE A 423 41.33 -28.55 16.67
CA ILE A 423 39.96 -28.04 16.56
C ILE A 423 40.02 -26.53 16.30
N LYS A 424 39.42 -26.09 15.19
CA LYS A 424 39.31 -24.69 14.81
C LYS A 424 37.84 -24.29 14.82
N TYR A 425 37.50 -23.28 15.62
CA TYR A 425 36.16 -22.70 15.69
C TYR A 425 36.09 -21.46 14.81
N TYR A 426 35.05 -21.35 14.01
CA TYR A 426 34.78 -20.20 13.15
C TYR A 426 33.70 -19.36 13.80
N LYS A 427 34.07 -18.16 14.26
CA LYS A 427 33.13 -17.24 14.95
C LYS A 427 32.31 -16.39 13.97
N GLY A 428 32.79 -16.24 12.75
CA GLY A 428 32.18 -15.46 11.67
C GLY A 428 32.96 -15.61 10.37
N LEU A 429 32.41 -15.13 9.26
CA LEU A 429 32.98 -15.30 7.92
C LEU A 429 34.39 -14.70 7.81
N GLY A 430 34.68 -13.62 8.56
CA GLY A 430 36.01 -13.00 8.62
C GLY A 430 37.11 -13.85 9.28
N THR A 431 36.78 -14.97 9.93
CA THR A 431 37.76 -15.89 10.54
C THR A 431 38.26 -16.97 9.58
N SER A 432 37.59 -17.13 8.44
CA SER A 432 38.06 -18.00 7.35
C SER A 432 39.08 -17.25 6.48
N THR A 433 40.10 -17.97 6.05
CA THR A 433 41.16 -17.48 5.18
C THR A 433 40.70 -17.43 3.72
N ASP A 434 41.36 -16.59 2.91
CA ASP A 434 41.11 -16.54 1.47
C ASP A 434 41.23 -17.91 0.80
N ARG A 435 42.13 -18.77 1.26
CA ARG A 435 42.28 -20.14 0.74
C ARG A 435 41.03 -20.98 0.99
N GLU A 436 40.48 -20.92 2.20
CA GLU A 436 39.24 -21.63 2.55
C GLU A 436 38.07 -21.11 1.72
N PHE A 437 37.97 -19.81 1.47
CA PHE A 437 36.93 -19.26 0.59
C PHE A 437 37.08 -19.72 -0.86
N LYS A 438 38.30 -19.81 -1.38
CA LYS A 438 38.54 -20.38 -2.71
C LYS A 438 38.11 -21.85 -2.79
N GLU A 439 38.36 -22.63 -1.74
CA GLU A 439 37.90 -24.02 -1.62
C GLU A 439 36.36 -24.10 -1.56
N TYR A 440 35.71 -23.26 -0.75
CA TYR A 440 34.24 -23.22 -0.65
C TYR A 440 33.56 -22.84 -1.97
N PHE A 441 34.14 -21.89 -2.73
CA PHE A 441 33.61 -21.48 -4.02
C PHE A 441 33.91 -22.49 -5.15
N ASN A 442 35.00 -23.25 -5.07
CA ASN A 442 35.22 -24.40 -5.94
C ASN A 442 34.13 -25.47 -5.74
N ASP A 443 33.79 -25.72 -4.48
CA ASP A 443 32.73 -26.66 -4.07
C ASP A 443 31.42 -25.93 -3.74
N LEU A 444 31.04 -24.93 -4.54
CA LEU A 444 29.89 -24.05 -4.25
C LEU A 444 28.60 -24.84 -4.06
N ASP A 445 28.41 -25.94 -4.81
CA ASP A 445 27.22 -26.78 -4.73
C ASP A 445 27.03 -27.44 -3.35
N LYS A 446 28.11 -27.63 -2.59
CA LYS A 446 28.06 -28.18 -1.21
C LYS A 446 27.76 -27.11 -0.16
N HIS A 447 27.99 -25.84 -0.48
CA HIS A 447 27.85 -24.71 0.43
C HIS A 447 26.60 -23.87 0.14
N GLN A 448 25.89 -24.14 -0.96
CA GLN A 448 24.63 -23.49 -1.29
C GLN A 448 23.44 -24.29 -0.78
N ILE A 449 22.48 -23.58 -0.18
CA ILE A 449 21.20 -24.13 0.24
C ILE A 449 20.11 -23.35 -0.48
N ASP A 450 19.30 -24.03 -1.30
CA ASP A 450 18.19 -23.41 -2.01
C ASP A 450 16.97 -23.27 -1.08
N PHE A 451 16.37 -22.09 -0.99
CA PHE A 451 15.08 -21.96 -0.32
C PHE A 451 13.96 -22.51 -1.20
N VAL A 452 13.06 -23.29 -0.59
CA VAL A 452 11.95 -23.93 -1.28
C VAL A 452 10.62 -23.51 -0.67
N TRP A 453 9.70 -23.10 -1.53
CA TRP A 453 8.32 -22.82 -1.16
C TRP A 453 7.49 -24.10 -1.14
N SER A 454 7.04 -24.48 0.05
CA SER A 454 6.25 -25.69 0.31
C SER A 454 4.74 -25.44 0.29
N GLY A 455 4.30 -24.19 0.44
CA GLY A 455 2.87 -23.85 0.42
C GLY A 455 2.54 -22.54 1.12
N GLN A 456 1.24 -22.23 1.21
CA GLN A 456 0.79 -20.96 1.80
C GLN A 456 1.21 -20.76 3.26
N HIS A 457 1.40 -21.87 3.99
CA HIS A 457 1.85 -21.87 5.37
C HIS A 457 3.22 -21.18 5.56
N ASP A 458 4.12 -21.30 4.59
CA ASP A 458 5.42 -20.61 4.61
C ASP A 458 5.22 -19.09 4.75
N GLY A 459 4.29 -18.53 3.96
CA GLY A 459 3.98 -17.12 3.99
C GLY A 459 3.34 -16.65 5.29
N GLU A 460 2.50 -17.50 5.90
CA GLU A 460 1.87 -17.25 7.20
C GLU A 460 2.90 -17.22 8.33
N LEU A 461 3.89 -18.11 8.29
CA LEU A 461 5.00 -18.15 9.25
C LEU A 461 5.93 -16.95 9.09
N ILE A 462 6.26 -16.55 7.86
CA ILE A 462 7.03 -15.33 7.60
C ILE A 462 6.26 -14.11 8.10
N ASP A 463 4.95 -14.01 7.85
CA ASP A 463 4.15 -12.92 8.42
C ASP A 463 4.12 -12.96 9.96
N MET A 464 3.93 -14.14 10.57
CA MET A 464 3.94 -14.30 12.03
C MET A 464 5.24 -13.79 12.66
N ALA A 465 6.38 -14.14 12.06
CA ALA A 465 7.70 -13.76 12.55
C ALA A 465 7.96 -12.25 12.50
N PHE A 466 7.48 -11.55 11.45
CA PHE A 466 7.88 -10.16 11.20
C PHE A 466 6.77 -9.11 11.33
N ASN A 467 5.52 -9.51 11.55
CA ASN A 467 4.41 -8.58 11.73
C ASN A 467 4.28 -8.14 13.19
N LYS A 468 4.48 -6.85 13.51
CA LYS A 468 4.40 -6.35 14.89
C LYS A 468 3.08 -6.67 15.59
N LYS A 469 1.97 -6.79 14.86
CA LYS A 469 0.65 -7.06 15.44
C LYS A 469 0.49 -8.49 15.95
N ARG A 470 1.41 -9.39 15.61
CA ARG A 470 1.36 -10.83 15.93
C ARG A 470 2.26 -11.24 17.10
N ALA A 471 2.42 -10.35 18.08
CA ALA A 471 3.26 -10.61 19.25
C ALA A 471 2.80 -11.84 20.06
N GLU A 472 1.49 -12.02 20.25
CA GLU A 472 0.95 -13.18 20.97
C GLU A 472 1.17 -14.51 20.22
N ASP A 473 1.11 -14.48 18.88
CA ASP A 473 1.44 -15.65 18.06
C ASP A 473 2.90 -16.04 18.23
N ARG A 474 3.82 -15.06 18.23
CA ARG A 474 5.25 -15.31 18.45
C ARG A 474 5.53 -15.90 19.83
N LYS A 475 4.80 -15.48 20.87
CA LYS A 475 4.92 -16.07 22.21
C LYS A 475 4.56 -17.56 22.19
N ARG A 476 3.43 -17.92 21.59
CA ARG A 476 3.01 -19.32 21.43
C ARG A 476 4.01 -20.13 20.60
N TRP A 477 4.51 -19.53 19.53
CA TRP A 477 5.53 -20.14 18.68
C TRP A 477 6.83 -20.43 19.46
N LEU A 478 7.32 -19.47 20.25
CA LEU A 478 8.49 -19.69 21.12
C LEU A 478 8.24 -20.78 22.17
N GLN A 479 7.03 -20.87 22.73
CA GLN A 479 6.65 -21.93 23.67
C GLN A 479 6.59 -23.33 23.03
N SER A 480 6.40 -23.41 21.72
CA SER A 480 6.38 -24.68 20.99
C SER A 480 7.78 -25.21 20.64
N TYR A 481 8.84 -24.45 20.92
CA TYR A 481 10.22 -24.86 20.66
C TYR A 481 10.57 -26.14 21.44
N GLN A 482 11.22 -27.08 20.75
CA GLN A 482 11.76 -28.30 21.35
C GLN A 482 13.30 -28.23 21.34
N GLU A 483 13.93 -28.58 22.47
CA GLU A 483 15.39 -28.63 22.55
C GLU A 483 15.96 -29.65 21.55
N GLY A 484 17.06 -29.28 20.91
CA GLY A 484 17.65 -30.09 19.83
C GLY A 484 17.05 -29.82 18.45
N THR A 485 16.16 -28.83 18.30
CA THR A 485 15.72 -28.38 16.98
C THR A 485 16.84 -27.60 16.29
N PHE A 486 17.29 -28.09 15.12
CA PHE A 486 18.26 -27.39 14.26
C PHE A 486 17.95 -27.62 12.78
N VAL A 487 18.51 -26.77 11.92
CA VAL A 487 18.50 -26.97 10.46
C VAL A 487 19.66 -27.86 10.07
N ASP A 488 19.39 -28.90 9.29
CA ASP A 488 20.44 -29.68 8.62
C ASP A 488 21.03 -28.86 7.48
N HIS A 489 22.20 -28.28 7.70
CA HIS A 489 22.91 -27.49 6.70
C HIS A 489 23.68 -28.34 5.69
N ASN A 490 23.66 -29.68 5.79
CA ASN A 490 24.16 -30.57 4.75
C ASN A 490 23.12 -30.79 3.64
N ALA A 491 21.85 -30.41 3.88
CA ALA A 491 20.81 -30.48 2.89
C ALA A 491 21.00 -29.41 1.80
N SER A 492 20.80 -29.80 0.53
CA SER A 492 20.87 -28.88 -0.61
C SER A 492 19.70 -27.89 -0.68
N SER A 493 18.65 -28.09 0.12
CA SER A 493 17.45 -27.28 0.12
C SER A 493 16.83 -27.14 1.50
N LEU A 494 16.24 -25.97 1.77
CA LEU A 494 15.60 -25.61 3.03
C LEU A 494 14.23 -25.00 2.77
N SER A 495 13.18 -25.52 3.40
CA SER A 495 11.86 -24.88 3.31
C SER A 495 11.82 -23.59 4.14
N TYR A 496 10.99 -22.62 3.73
CA TYR A 496 10.81 -21.41 4.55
C TYR A 496 10.22 -21.73 5.93
N SER A 497 9.31 -22.71 6.02
CA SER A 497 8.80 -23.22 7.30
C SER A 497 9.91 -23.74 8.20
N ASP A 498 10.82 -24.56 7.67
CA ASP A 498 11.95 -25.09 8.44
C ASP A 498 12.90 -23.98 8.86
N PHE A 499 13.21 -23.03 7.95
CA PHE A 499 14.02 -21.87 8.30
C PHE A 499 13.40 -21.09 9.48
N VAL A 500 12.11 -20.78 9.43
CA VAL A 500 11.44 -20.08 10.53
C VAL A 500 11.50 -20.92 11.81
N ASN A 501 11.02 -22.16 11.77
CA ASN A 501 10.81 -22.98 12.96
C ASN A 501 12.07 -23.65 13.51
N LYS A 502 13.18 -23.68 12.77
CA LYS A 502 14.41 -24.38 13.18
C LYS A 502 15.66 -23.50 13.22
N GLU A 503 15.68 -22.35 12.53
CA GLU A 503 16.84 -21.43 12.53
C GLU A 503 16.45 -20.07 13.15
N LEU A 504 15.40 -19.41 12.65
CA LEU A 504 14.99 -18.08 13.14
C LEU A 504 14.45 -18.13 14.59
N ILE A 505 13.86 -19.25 15.01
CA ILE A 505 13.41 -19.45 16.39
C ILE A 505 14.58 -19.38 17.38
N LEU A 506 15.77 -19.85 16.98
CA LEU A 506 16.98 -19.84 17.82
C LEU A 506 17.43 -18.40 18.06
N PHE A 507 17.39 -17.56 17.02
CA PHE A 507 17.62 -16.12 17.20
C PHE A 507 16.62 -15.49 18.16
N SER A 508 15.33 -15.81 18.02
CA SER A 508 14.28 -15.20 18.84
C SER A 508 14.39 -15.61 20.31
N ARG A 509 14.81 -16.85 20.57
CA ARG A 509 15.16 -17.33 21.91
C ARG A 509 16.38 -16.61 22.48
N TYR A 510 17.48 -16.58 21.72
CA TYR A 510 18.70 -15.88 22.13
C TYR A 510 18.44 -14.39 22.41
N ASP A 511 17.62 -13.73 21.59
CA ASP A 511 17.24 -12.32 21.79
C ASP A 511 16.43 -12.12 23.07
N THR A 512 15.55 -13.07 23.41
CA THR A 512 14.80 -13.08 24.68
C THR A 512 15.75 -13.27 25.87
N GLU A 513 16.64 -14.26 25.80
CA GLU A 513 17.61 -14.58 26.85
C GLU A 513 18.57 -13.41 27.14
N ARG A 514 19.02 -12.70 26.11
CA ARG A 514 19.92 -11.55 26.31
C ARG A 514 19.22 -10.26 26.74
N SER A 515 17.91 -10.15 26.52
CA SER A 515 17.15 -8.90 26.74
C SER A 515 16.30 -8.93 28.00
N ILE A 516 15.84 -10.10 28.45
CA ILE A 516 14.97 -10.24 29.62
C ILE A 516 15.81 -10.77 30.79
N PRO A 517 15.85 -10.07 31.94
CA PRO A 517 16.59 -10.53 33.11
C PRO A 517 15.94 -11.79 33.70
N GLN A 518 16.78 -12.66 34.27
CA GLN A 518 16.33 -13.78 35.08
C GLN A 518 15.76 -13.27 36.41
N LEU A 519 14.62 -13.82 36.82
CA LEU A 519 13.91 -13.50 38.06
C LEU A 519 14.70 -13.87 39.32
#